data_AF-A0A1P8UDF7-F1
#
_entry.id   AF-A0A1P8UDF7-F1
#
_cell.length_a   1.000
_cell.length_b   1.000
_cell.length_c   1.000
_cell.angle_alpha   90.00
_cell.angle_beta   90.00
_cell.angle_gamma   90.00
#
_symmetry.space_group_name_H-M   'P 1'
#
loop_
_entity.id
_entity.type
_entity.pdbx_description
1 polymer ?
#
loop_
_entity_poly.entity_id
_entity_poly.type
_entity_poly.pdbx_seq_one_letter_code
_entity_poly.pdbx_strand_id
1 'polypeptide(L)'
;MAFDPERVTASLTFDPDTLATLRREWLELLDLAVFGDVRSGKIGAVDRMRKRLLECGEGLRSLTNDRGWIPHPREQIKSSMGASMKLRDTLLGLERAAQSVDSGEDFSHFEKKLLGFRQRLLELIERHEHQWATLLDEQYIDADADENEDDQKNPDKPG
;
A
#
# COMPACT_ATOMS: atom_id res chain seq x y z
N MET A 1 -5.36 -4.05 26.25
CA MET A 1 -5.04 -5.50 26.11
C MET A 1 -4.16 -5.75 24.86
N ALA A 2 -3.59 -6.95 24.68
CA ALA A 2 -2.65 -7.25 23.58
C ALA A 2 -3.39 -7.59 22.27
N PHE A 3 -2.81 -7.23 21.11
CA PHE A 3 -3.29 -7.67 19.79
C PHE A 3 -3.44 -9.19 19.74
N ASP A 4 -4.49 -9.68 19.07
CA ASP A 4 -4.55 -11.07 18.61
C ASP A 4 -3.51 -11.28 17.50
N PRO A 5 -2.42 -12.05 17.76
CA PRO A 5 -1.34 -12.23 16.80
C PRO A 5 -1.80 -12.95 15.52
N GLU A 6 -2.82 -13.80 15.59
CA GLU A 6 -3.34 -14.53 14.43
C GLU A 6 -4.08 -13.58 13.49
N ARG A 7 -4.91 -12.68 14.03
CA ARG A 7 -5.60 -11.64 13.26
C ARG A 7 -4.63 -10.66 12.61
N VAL A 8 -3.57 -10.26 13.33
CA VAL A 8 -2.53 -9.40 12.74
C VAL A 8 -1.81 -10.12 11.61
N THR A 9 -1.39 -11.36 11.82
CA THR A 9 -0.73 -12.16 10.76
C THR A 9 -1.62 -12.33 9.53
N ALA A 10 -2.91 -12.61 9.73
CA ALA A 10 -3.88 -12.72 8.64
C ALA A 10 -4.03 -11.40 7.87
N SER A 11 -4.08 -10.25 8.56
CA SER A 11 -4.17 -8.92 7.92
C SER A 11 -2.92 -8.50 7.15
N LEU A 12 -1.78 -9.14 7.42
CA LEU A 12 -0.50 -8.92 6.73
C LEU A 12 -0.28 -9.92 5.59
N THR A 13 -1.19 -10.86 5.42
CA THR A 13 -1.13 -11.86 4.35
C THR A 13 -1.82 -11.33 3.11
N PHE A 14 -1.06 -11.20 2.03
CA PHE A 14 -1.56 -10.74 0.74
C PHE A 14 -1.99 -11.93 -0.14
N ASP A 15 -3.03 -11.73 -0.95
CA ASP A 15 -3.45 -12.71 -1.95
C ASP A 15 -2.35 -12.92 -3.01
N PRO A 16 -1.80 -14.15 -3.15
CA PRO A 16 -0.70 -14.42 -4.07
C PRO A 16 -1.06 -14.17 -5.54
N ASP A 17 -2.31 -14.40 -5.95
CA ASP A 17 -2.74 -14.21 -7.35
C ASP A 17 -2.82 -12.72 -7.70
N THR A 18 -3.31 -11.90 -6.78
CA THR A 18 -3.25 -10.44 -6.88
C THR A 18 -1.81 -9.94 -7.00
N LEU A 19 -0.90 -10.43 -6.16
CA LEU A 19 0.51 -10.03 -6.22
C LEU A 19 1.20 -10.47 -7.51
N ALA A 20 0.95 -11.70 -7.97
CA ALA A 20 1.48 -12.20 -9.23
C ALA A 20 0.99 -11.37 -10.42
N THR A 21 -0.29 -10.95 -10.38
CA THR A 21 -0.88 -10.09 -11.40
C THR A 21 -0.27 -8.70 -11.40
N LEU A 22 -0.17 -8.04 -10.25
CA LEU A 22 0.49 -6.72 -10.13
C LEU A 22 1.95 -6.77 -10.60
N ARG A 23 2.68 -7.83 -10.24
CA ARG A 23 4.06 -8.02 -10.69
C ARG A 23 4.14 -8.17 -12.21
N ARG A 24 3.24 -8.93 -12.82
CA ARG A 24 3.19 -9.10 -14.28
C ARG A 24 2.85 -7.79 -14.99
N GLU A 25 1.84 -7.06 -14.52
CA GLU A 25 1.45 -5.75 -15.06
C GLU A 25 2.59 -4.73 -14.93
N TRP A 26 3.29 -4.71 -13.80
CA TRP A 26 4.47 -3.86 -13.59
C TRP A 26 5.62 -4.19 -14.55
N LEU A 27 5.92 -5.48 -14.75
CA LEU A 27 6.95 -5.90 -15.70
C LEU A 27 6.59 -5.54 -17.15
N GLU A 28 5.32 -5.67 -17.53
CA GLU A 28 4.83 -5.25 -18.85
C GLU A 28 4.97 -3.74 -19.05
N LEU A 29 4.68 -2.94 -18.01
CA LEU A 29 4.92 -1.51 -18.05
C LEU A 29 6.40 -1.16 -18.20
N LEU A 30 7.30 -1.91 -17.55
CA LEU A 30 8.74 -1.71 -17.69
C LEU A 30 9.22 -2.05 -19.11
N ASP A 31 8.71 -3.14 -19.67
CA ASP A 31 9.00 -3.54 -21.04
C ASP A 31 8.58 -2.46 -22.04
N LEU A 32 7.33 -1.99 -21.96
CA LEU A 32 6.82 -0.88 -22.78
C LEU A 32 7.62 0.41 -22.58
N ALA A 33 7.97 0.73 -21.33
CA ALA A 33 8.71 1.95 -21.02
C ALA A 33 10.14 1.93 -21.56
N VAL A 34 10.80 0.78 -21.63
CA VAL A 34 12.21 0.65 -22.00
C VAL A 34 12.40 0.28 -23.47
N PHE A 35 11.63 -0.69 -23.96
CA PHE A 35 11.75 -1.25 -25.30
C PHE A 35 10.64 -0.82 -26.25
N GLY A 36 9.49 -0.35 -25.73
CA GLY A 36 8.42 0.20 -26.54
C GLY A 36 8.72 1.60 -27.06
N ASP A 37 7.98 2.01 -28.10
CA ASP A 37 8.02 3.36 -28.64
C ASP A 37 7.11 4.30 -27.83
N VAL A 38 7.68 4.83 -26.74
CA VAL A 38 7.03 5.77 -25.83
C VAL A 38 7.87 7.05 -25.75
N ARG A 39 7.28 8.19 -26.09
CA ARG A 39 7.98 9.46 -26.32
C ARG A 39 7.34 10.63 -25.57
N SER A 40 8.11 11.70 -25.48
CA SER A 40 7.72 12.97 -24.89
C SER A 40 8.42 14.11 -25.61
N GLY A 41 7.73 15.24 -25.80
CA GLY A 41 8.35 16.49 -26.21
C GLY A 41 9.24 17.15 -25.15
N LYS A 42 9.19 16.67 -23.89
CA LYS A 42 9.95 17.23 -22.76
C LYS A 42 11.20 16.40 -22.46
N ILE A 43 12.36 17.06 -22.45
CA ILE A 43 13.65 16.42 -22.16
C ILE A 43 13.62 15.71 -20.80
N GLY A 44 14.05 14.44 -20.82
CA GLY A 44 14.17 13.58 -19.65
C GLY A 44 12.84 13.15 -19.02
N ALA A 45 11.69 13.42 -19.63
CA ALA A 45 10.39 12.99 -19.09
C ALA A 45 10.28 11.46 -19.05
N VAL A 46 10.70 10.79 -20.11
CA VAL A 46 10.71 9.32 -20.20
C VAL A 46 11.63 8.72 -19.12
N ASP A 47 12.84 9.27 -18.92
CA ASP A 47 13.76 8.76 -17.88
C ASP A 47 13.21 8.95 -16.47
N ARG A 48 12.57 10.09 -16.19
CA ARG A 48 11.90 10.33 -14.91
C ARG A 48 10.77 9.33 -14.69
N MET A 49 9.94 9.08 -15.70
CA MET A 49 8.87 8.08 -15.62
C MET A 49 9.42 6.67 -15.38
N ARG A 50 10.46 6.24 -16.11
CA ARG A 50 11.12 4.94 -15.90
C ARG A 50 11.62 4.78 -14.47
N LYS A 51 12.27 5.80 -13.92
CA LYS A 51 12.72 5.81 -12.53
C LYS A 51 11.56 5.62 -11.55
N ARG A 52 10.46 6.36 -11.72
CA ARG A 52 9.28 6.22 -10.86
C ARG A 52 8.61 4.86 -10.97
N LEU A 53 8.65 4.24 -12.15
CA LEU A 53 8.11 2.90 -12.36
C LEU A 53 8.94 1.84 -11.61
N LEU A 54 10.27 1.97 -11.60
CA LEU A 54 11.14 1.12 -10.77
C LEU A 54 10.88 1.30 -9.27
N GLU A 55 10.81 2.55 -8.81
CA GLU A 55 10.50 2.87 -7.40
C GLU A 55 9.14 2.30 -6.97
N CYS A 56 8.13 2.26 -7.87
CA CYS A 56 6.84 1.62 -7.58
C CYS A 56 6.99 0.11 -7.34
N GLY A 57 7.81 -0.58 -8.14
CA GLY A 57 8.09 -2.01 -7.94
C GLY A 57 8.81 -2.29 -6.62
N GLU A 58 9.79 -1.45 -6.26
CA GLU A 58 10.46 -1.51 -4.97
C GLU A 58 9.49 -1.25 -3.81
N GLY A 59 8.58 -0.28 -3.96
CA GLY A 59 7.54 0.02 -2.99
C GLY A 59 6.55 -1.14 -2.81
N LEU A 60 6.13 -1.80 -3.90
CA LEU A 60 5.30 -3.00 -3.85
C LEU A 60 6.02 -4.15 -3.12
N ARG A 61 7.31 -4.35 -3.39
CA ARG A 61 8.13 -5.34 -2.69
C ARG A 61 8.23 -5.03 -1.20
N SER A 62 8.42 -3.76 -0.85
CA SER A 62 8.49 -3.28 0.54
C SER A 62 7.16 -3.47 1.28
N LEU A 63 6.04 -3.17 0.63
CA LEU A 63 4.70 -3.38 1.20
C LEU A 63 4.45 -4.85 1.52
N THR A 64 4.87 -5.75 0.64
CA THR A 64 4.60 -7.20 0.73
C THR A 64 5.69 -8.00 1.45
N ASN A 65 6.70 -7.32 2.02
CA ASN A 65 7.73 -7.99 2.81
C ASN A 65 7.13 -8.62 4.06
N ASP A 66 7.68 -9.78 4.43
CA ASP A 66 7.39 -10.39 5.72
C ASP A 66 7.81 -9.44 6.86
N ARG A 67 6.90 -9.31 7.84
CA ARG A 67 7.08 -8.49 9.04
C ARG A 67 6.97 -9.31 10.31
N GLY A 68 6.86 -10.64 10.22
CA GLY A 68 6.82 -11.53 11.38
C GLY A 68 8.07 -11.43 12.27
N TRP A 69 9.17 -10.90 11.75
CA TRP A 69 10.38 -10.62 12.53
C TRP A 69 10.22 -9.48 13.55
N ILE A 70 9.22 -8.60 13.40
CA ILE A 70 8.95 -7.50 14.35
C ILE A 70 8.15 -8.07 15.55
N PRO A 71 8.66 -8.04 16.79
CA PRO A 71 8.02 -8.74 17.91
C PRO A 71 6.66 -8.20 18.32
N HIS A 72 6.40 -6.90 18.10
CA HIS A 72 5.18 -6.23 18.55
C HIS A 72 4.17 -6.10 17.40
N PRO A 73 2.97 -6.72 17.50
CA PRO A 73 1.99 -6.69 16.42
C PRO A 73 1.56 -5.26 16.01
N ARG A 74 1.48 -4.34 16.98
CA ARG A 74 1.22 -2.91 16.68
C ARG A 74 2.23 -2.32 15.72
N GLU A 75 3.50 -2.62 15.93
CA GLU A 75 4.60 -2.10 15.14
C GLU A 75 4.69 -2.80 13.78
N GLN A 76 4.25 -4.06 13.68
CA GLN A 76 4.05 -4.73 12.39
C GLN A 76 3.02 -3.99 11.52
N ILE A 77 1.85 -3.67 12.11
CA ILE A 77 0.78 -2.94 11.41
C ILE A 77 1.27 -1.54 11.01
N LYS A 78 1.84 -0.77 11.93
CA LYS A 78 2.38 0.57 11.62
C LYS A 78 3.44 0.54 10.54
N SER A 79 4.36 -0.43 10.57
CA SER A 79 5.37 -0.61 9.53
C SER A 79 4.74 -0.88 8.16
N SER A 80 3.65 -1.65 8.11
CA SER A 80 2.91 -1.95 6.89
C SER A 80 2.18 -0.74 6.35
N MET A 81 1.49 0.01 7.22
CA MET A 81 0.87 1.30 6.87
C MET A 81 1.90 2.32 6.36
N GLY A 82 3.07 2.42 7.00
CA GLY A 82 4.13 3.30 6.53
C GLY A 82 4.62 2.93 5.12
N ALA A 83 4.74 1.63 4.83
CA ALA A 83 5.09 1.16 3.49
C ALA A 83 3.98 1.42 2.46
N SER A 84 2.70 1.29 2.84
CA SER A 84 1.57 1.56 1.94
C SER A 84 1.46 3.04 1.59
N MET A 85 1.61 3.93 2.57
CA MET A 85 1.65 5.38 2.36
C MET A 85 2.78 5.78 1.40
N LYS A 86 3.99 5.26 1.62
CA LYS A 86 5.13 5.51 0.73
C LYS A 86 4.87 5.01 -0.70
N LEU A 87 4.20 3.86 -0.84
CA LEU A 87 3.84 3.32 -2.15
C LEU A 87 2.79 4.19 -2.85
N ARG A 88 1.77 4.69 -2.14
CA ARG A 88 0.80 5.67 -2.68
C ARG A 88 1.51 6.93 -3.19
N ASP A 89 2.43 7.48 -2.42
CA ASP A 89 3.19 8.68 -2.82
C ASP A 89 4.04 8.43 -4.07
N THR A 90 4.64 7.24 -4.14
CA THR A 90 5.45 6.83 -5.29
C THR A 90 4.58 6.65 -6.54
N LEU A 91 3.39 6.04 -6.40
CA LEU A 91 2.41 5.88 -7.48
C LEU A 91 1.93 7.25 -7.99
N LEU A 92 1.61 8.18 -7.09
CA LEU A 92 1.26 9.55 -7.48
C LEU A 92 2.41 10.26 -8.21
N GLY A 93 3.66 10.01 -7.77
CA GLY A 93 4.86 10.49 -8.46
C GLY A 93 5.01 9.91 -9.87
N LEU A 94 4.69 8.63 -10.05
CA LEU A 94 4.64 7.96 -11.35
C LEU A 94 3.58 8.57 -12.26
N GLU A 95 2.36 8.77 -11.77
CA GLU A 95 1.27 9.39 -12.53
C GLU A 95 1.66 10.77 -13.04
N ARG A 96 2.23 11.62 -12.17
CA ARG A 96 2.72 12.96 -12.55
C ARG A 96 3.85 12.91 -13.57
N ALA A 97 4.74 11.92 -13.47
CA ALA A 97 5.81 11.74 -14.45
C ALA A 97 5.26 11.29 -15.82
N ALA A 98 4.27 10.38 -15.81
CA ALA A 98 3.62 9.85 -17.01
C ALA A 98 2.82 10.91 -17.77
N GLN A 99 2.26 11.93 -17.10
CA GLN A 99 1.55 13.05 -17.76
C GLN A 99 2.40 13.83 -18.78
N SER A 100 3.72 13.72 -18.72
CA SER A 100 4.61 14.36 -19.68
C SER A 100 4.91 13.49 -20.91
N VAL A 101 4.51 12.23 -20.89
CA VAL A 101 4.63 11.28 -22.01
C VAL A 101 3.33 11.33 -22.79
N ASP A 102 3.41 11.51 -24.10
CA ASP A 102 2.24 11.90 -24.92
C ASP A 102 2.24 11.36 -26.35
N SER A 103 3.24 10.56 -26.72
CA SER A 103 3.47 10.16 -28.11
C SER A 103 4.24 8.85 -28.24
N GLY A 104 4.33 8.34 -29.46
CA GLY A 104 4.94 7.05 -29.79
C GLY A 104 3.91 5.98 -30.14
N GLU A 105 4.31 4.99 -30.92
CA GLU A 105 3.40 3.94 -31.43
C GLU A 105 2.76 3.12 -30.31
N ASP A 106 3.48 2.93 -29.19
CA ASP A 106 3.04 2.11 -28.06
C ASP A 106 2.36 2.94 -26.95
N PHE A 107 2.25 4.26 -27.11
CA PHE A 107 1.77 5.16 -26.04
C PHE A 107 0.38 4.78 -25.52
N SER A 108 -0.60 4.55 -26.41
CA SER A 108 -1.96 4.19 -25.99
C SER A 108 -2.00 2.85 -25.25
N HIS A 109 -1.12 1.92 -25.60
CA HIS A 109 -1.01 0.65 -24.89
C HIS A 109 -0.42 0.85 -23.49
N PHE A 110 0.68 1.60 -23.40
CA PHE A 110 1.30 1.97 -22.13
C PHE A 110 0.32 2.68 -21.19
N GLU A 111 -0.41 3.69 -21.69
CA GLU A 111 -1.39 4.44 -20.89
C GLU A 111 -2.48 3.52 -20.31
N LYS A 112 -3.07 2.66 -21.16
CA LYS A 112 -4.09 1.70 -20.72
C LYS A 112 -3.56 0.75 -19.65
N LYS A 113 -2.34 0.24 -19.81
CA LYS A 113 -1.69 -0.65 -18.84
C LYS A 113 -1.40 0.07 -17.53
N LEU A 114 -0.98 1.33 -17.59
CA LEU A 114 -0.65 2.13 -16.41
C LEU A 114 -1.91 2.40 -15.58
N LEU A 115 -3.02 2.74 -16.23
CA LEU A 115 -4.32 2.93 -15.56
C LEU A 115 -4.82 1.65 -14.90
N GLY A 116 -4.70 0.50 -15.58
CA GLY A 116 -5.08 -0.80 -15.03
C GLY A 116 -4.25 -1.18 -13.80
N PHE A 117 -2.93 -1.07 -13.91
CA PHE A 117 -2.00 -1.32 -12.80
C PHE A 117 -2.29 -0.41 -11.60
N ARG A 118 -2.48 0.90 -11.85
CA ARG A 118 -2.82 1.89 -10.83
C ARG A 118 -4.08 1.50 -10.09
N GLN A 119 -5.16 1.20 -10.81
CA GLN A 119 -6.43 0.85 -10.19
C GLN A 119 -6.27 -0.36 -9.26
N ARG A 120 -5.69 -1.44 -9.77
CA ARG A 120 -5.49 -2.68 -9.00
C ARG A 120 -4.60 -2.47 -7.78
N LEU A 121 -3.56 -1.64 -7.91
CA LEU A 121 -2.66 -1.33 -6.80
C LEU A 121 -3.36 -0.53 -5.71
N LEU A 122 -4.17 0.47 -6.08
CA LEU A 122 -4.95 1.25 -5.11
C LEU A 122 -6.00 0.38 -4.40
N GLU A 123 -6.72 -0.48 -5.12
CA GLU A 123 -7.66 -1.44 -4.53
C GLU A 123 -6.98 -2.36 -3.50
N LEU A 124 -5.76 -2.84 -3.81
CA LEU A 124 -4.96 -3.65 -2.88
C LEU A 124 -4.64 -2.87 -1.61
N ILE A 125 -4.11 -1.64 -1.77
CA ILE A 125 -3.67 -0.78 -0.67
C ILE A 125 -4.87 -0.40 0.21
N GLU A 126 -5.95 0.09 -0.37
CA GLU A 126 -7.15 0.54 0.36
C GLU A 126 -7.76 -0.57 1.21
N ARG A 127 -7.86 -1.77 0.65
CA ARG A 127 -8.35 -2.95 1.38
C ARG A 127 -7.52 -3.23 2.63
N HIS A 128 -6.20 -3.23 2.51
CA HIS A 128 -5.32 -3.57 3.64
C HIS A 128 -5.25 -2.42 4.65
N GLU A 129 -5.18 -1.17 4.18
CA GLU A 129 -5.21 -0.01 5.07
C GLU A 129 -6.49 0.05 5.89
N HIS A 130 -7.65 -0.29 5.30
CA HIS A 130 -8.90 -0.39 6.04
C HIS A 130 -8.83 -1.45 7.13
N GLN A 131 -8.35 -2.65 6.81
CA GLN A 131 -8.19 -3.74 7.79
C GLN A 131 -7.24 -3.34 8.94
N TRP A 132 -6.12 -2.71 8.61
CA TRP A 132 -5.13 -2.25 9.58
C TRP A 132 -5.66 -1.12 10.47
N ALA A 133 -6.40 -0.18 9.90
CA ALA A 133 -7.07 0.88 10.66
C ALA A 133 -8.07 0.28 11.65
N THR A 134 -8.94 -0.64 11.22
CA THR A 134 -9.88 -1.33 12.10
C THR A 134 -9.17 -2.05 13.26
N LEU A 135 -8.09 -2.78 12.98
CA LEU A 135 -7.31 -3.46 14.02
C LEU A 135 -6.66 -2.48 15.02
N LEU A 136 -6.23 -1.31 14.55
CA LEU A 136 -5.67 -0.27 15.42
C LEU A 136 -6.75 0.40 16.26
N ASP A 137 -7.92 0.67 15.69
CA ASP A 137 -9.04 1.34 16.36
C ASP A 137 -9.68 0.46 17.44
N GLU A 138 -9.78 -0.85 17.21
CA GLU A 138 -10.22 -1.83 18.22
C GLU A 138 -9.39 -1.74 19.52
N GLN A 139 -8.11 -1.34 19.44
CA GLN A 139 -7.29 -1.16 20.65
C GLN A 139 -7.71 0.01 21.53
N TYR A 140 -8.37 1.01 20.96
CA TYR A 140 -8.77 2.23 21.67
C TYR A 140 -10.17 2.08 22.27
N ILE A 141 -11.09 1.45 21.56
CA ILE A 141 -12.47 1.23 22.03
C ILE A 141 -12.49 0.36 23.30
N ASP A 142 -11.67 -0.69 23.35
CA ASP A 142 -11.61 -1.57 24.52
C ASP A 142 -10.86 -0.93 25.69
N ALA A 143 -9.88 -0.05 25.43
CA ALA A 143 -9.19 0.69 26.49
C ALA A 143 -10.13 1.69 27.19
N ASP A 144 -11.00 2.36 26.44
CA ASP A 144 -11.99 3.28 26.99
C ASP A 144 -13.12 2.52 27.71
N ALA A 145 -13.44 1.28 27.31
CA ALA A 145 -14.43 0.44 28.00
C ALA A 145 -13.93 -0.07 29.37
N ASP A 146 -12.66 -0.49 29.44
CA ASP A 146 -12.01 -0.92 30.69
C ASP A 146 -11.89 0.23 31.71
N GLU A 147 -11.63 1.47 31.28
CA GLU A 147 -11.58 2.65 32.16
C GLU A 147 -12.96 3.04 32.73
N ASN A 148 -14.05 2.77 32.00
CA ASN A 148 -15.41 3.09 32.44
C ASN A 148 -16.04 2.05 33.38
N GLU A 149 -15.54 0.81 33.42
CA GLU A 149 -16.02 -0.22 34.35
C GLU A 149 -15.48 -0.07 35.78
N ASP A 150 -14.32 0.55 35.96
CA ASP A 150 -13.72 0.79 37.28
C ASP A 150 -14.41 1.92 38.06
N ASP A 151 -15.04 2.87 37.37
CA ASP A 151 -15.81 3.97 38.00
C ASP A 151 -17.22 3.55 38.46
N GLN A 152 -17.71 2.38 38.03
CA GLN A 152 -19.06 1.90 38.37
C GLN A 152 -19.08 0.92 39.57
N LYS A 153 -17.92 0.53 40.11
CA LYS A 153 -17.79 -0.47 41.20
C LYS A 153 -17.72 0.09 42.62
N ASN A 154 -18.14 1.33 42.87
CA ASN A 154 -18.24 1.83 44.25
C ASN A 154 -19.53 2.61 44.57
N PRO A 155 -20.69 1.93 44.66
CA PRO A 155 -21.90 2.52 45.21
C PRO A 155 -22.11 2.22 46.71
N ASP A 156 -21.06 2.01 47.52
CA ASP A 156 -21.25 1.80 48.96
C ASP A 156 -20.07 2.23 49.83
N LYS A 157 -20.16 3.45 50.38
CA LYS A 157 -19.73 3.72 51.75
C LYS A 157 -20.82 4.48 52.51
N PRO A 158 -21.64 3.79 53.32
CA PRO A 158 -22.40 4.40 54.40
C PRO A 158 -21.57 4.46 55.69
N GLY A 159 -21.78 5.52 56.47
CA GLY A 159 -21.35 5.65 57.88
C GLY A 159 -20.47 6.85 58.16
#